data_AF-A0A7X9EXF1-F1
#
_entry.id   AF-A0A7X9EXF1-F1
#
_cell.length_a   1.000
_cell.length_b   1.000
_cell.length_c   1.000
_cell.angle_alpha   90.00
_cell.angle_beta   90.00
_cell.angle_gamma   90.00
#
_symmetry.space_group_name_H-M   'P 1'
#
loop_
_entity.id
_entity.type
_entity.pdbx_description
1 polymer ?
#
loop_
_entity_poly.entity_id
_entity_poly.type
_entity_poly.pdbx_seq_one_letter_code
_entity_poly.pdbx_strand_id
1 'polypeptide(L)'
;MLVEEYELVSADVDTPTHLEFMQRLTPTITEKRMRWKNLIPNQVVQDANAILSKYGYSIKHDAMLSSYTYHLMQGYTILLDGIYPVGSATENASQDNFAFLVQSNDGISYLLQKDGVKEWQPGSSVSFAPIYFGDELIYPVISSTIQILSENGTVIYKTSLPSNPVMNPIETFEKWNGHWILEKDGEVIMDGKSLNSELGLNEIFHWQVIQGKPFFFFRESKDGPYFIQFAGQRLEQEYDEIAHYQCCEAGAFNPQGNVFMTWFFASRDGKWNYVEAGLYPNLTE
;
A
#
# COMPACT_ATOMS: atom_id res chain seq x y z
N MET A 1 14.15 9.60 8.76
CA MET A 1 13.41 8.38 9.14
C MET A 1 14.27 7.59 10.11
N LEU A 2 13.69 6.97 11.14
CA LEU A 2 14.43 6.09 12.05
C LEU A 2 14.29 4.66 11.56
N VAL A 3 15.41 4.00 11.29
CA VAL A 3 15.48 2.58 10.95
C VAL A 3 16.08 1.84 12.14
N GLU A 4 15.41 0.78 12.57
CA GLU A 4 15.89 -0.09 13.64
C GLU A 4 15.82 -1.55 13.19
N GLU A 5 16.88 -2.28 13.48
CA GLU A 5 17.08 -3.65 13.04
C GLU A 5 17.23 -4.56 14.24
N TYR A 6 16.59 -5.72 14.17
CA TYR A 6 16.64 -6.75 15.20
C TYR A 6 17.15 -8.04 14.57
N GLU A 7 18.38 -8.40 14.89
CA GLU A 7 18.97 -9.67 14.45
C GLU A 7 18.15 -10.84 15.00
N LEU A 8 17.74 -11.76 14.12
CA LEU A 8 16.90 -12.89 14.49
C LEU A 8 17.70 -14.19 14.51
N VAL A 9 18.33 -14.51 13.38
CA VAL A 9 18.89 -15.84 13.13
C VAL A 9 19.85 -15.82 11.94
N SER A 10 20.81 -16.73 11.91
CA SER A 10 21.67 -16.93 10.72
C SER A 10 20.85 -17.49 9.55
N ALA A 11 21.16 -17.04 8.33
CA ALA A 11 20.53 -17.51 7.10
C ALA A 11 20.78 -19.01 6.83
N ASP A 12 21.84 -19.59 7.39
CA ASP A 12 22.13 -21.03 7.31
C ASP A 12 21.23 -21.88 8.23
N VAL A 13 20.59 -21.25 9.22
CA VAL A 13 19.75 -21.94 10.21
C VAL A 13 18.29 -21.85 9.83
N ASP A 14 17.83 -20.68 9.37
CA ASP A 14 16.42 -20.41 9.14
C ASP A 14 16.19 -19.23 8.19
N THR A 15 15.06 -19.21 7.47
CA THR A 15 14.71 -18.16 6.49
C THR A 15 13.21 -17.83 6.51
N PRO A 16 12.80 -16.60 6.14
CA PRO A 16 11.40 -16.17 6.14
C PRO A 16 10.64 -16.75 4.94
N THR A 17 10.42 -18.07 4.95
CA THR A 17 9.74 -18.82 3.88
C THR A 17 8.58 -19.68 4.41
N HIS A 18 8.33 -19.66 5.72
CA HIS A 18 7.34 -20.47 6.45
C HIS A 18 6.95 -19.77 7.76
N LEU A 19 5.71 -19.92 8.24
CA LEU A 19 5.14 -19.15 9.35
C LEU A 19 5.85 -19.38 10.68
N GLU A 20 6.48 -20.54 10.89
CA GLU A 20 7.29 -20.80 12.09
C GLU A 20 8.42 -19.77 12.26
N PHE A 21 8.88 -19.14 11.18
CA PHE A 21 9.86 -18.05 11.25
C PHE A 21 9.37 -16.87 12.11
N MET A 22 8.05 -16.64 12.20
CA MET A 22 7.48 -15.59 13.07
C MET A 22 7.77 -15.84 14.55
N GLN A 23 8.05 -17.08 14.96
CA GLN A 23 8.42 -17.42 16.35
C GLN A 23 9.77 -16.82 16.76
N ARG A 24 10.56 -16.32 15.80
CA ARG A 24 11.79 -15.57 16.07
C ARG A 24 11.52 -14.16 16.60
N LEU A 25 10.33 -13.61 16.37
CA LEU A 25 9.95 -12.29 16.88
C LEU A 25 9.57 -12.40 18.36
N THR A 26 10.34 -11.71 19.21
CA THR A 26 10.06 -11.64 20.65
C THR A 26 9.07 -10.51 20.95
N PRO A 27 8.32 -10.58 22.07
CA PRO A 27 7.46 -9.47 22.51
C PRO A 27 8.21 -8.13 22.62
N THR A 28 9.48 -8.15 23.05
CA THR A 28 10.33 -6.94 23.13
C THR A 28 10.50 -6.26 21.77
N ILE A 29 10.59 -7.03 20.68
CA ILE A 29 10.65 -6.51 19.31
C ILE A 29 9.28 -5.97 18.91
N THR A 30 8.22 -6.77 19.06
CA THR A 30 6.89 -6.47 18.51
C THR A 30 6.12 -5.40 19.29
N GLU A 31 6.39 -5.24 20.59
CA GLU A 31 5.67 -4.30 21.46
C GLU A 31 6.21 -2.87 21.36
N LYS A 32 7.50 -2.70 21.06
CA LYS A 32 8.18 -1.38 21.10
C LYS A 32 7.46 -0.31 20.28
N ARG A 33 6.98 -0.67 19.10
CA ARG A 33 6.31 0.24 18.15
C ARG A 33 4.89 -0.17 17.81
N MET A 34 4.29 -1.05 18.62
CA MET A 34 2.95 -1.60 18.38
C MET A 34 1.90 -0.52 18.18
N ARG A 35 1.98 0.60 18.90
CA ARG A 35 1.01 1.71 18.75
C ARG A 35 1.02 2.40 17.38
N TRP A 36 2.16 2.37 16.67
CA TRP A 36 2.25 2.90 15.31
C TRP A 36 1.97 1.83 14.26
N LYS A 37 2.31 0.57 14.55
CA LYS A 37 2.03 -0.57 13.66
C LYS A 37 0.53 -0.88 13.60
N ASN A 38 -0.11 -0.97 14.76
CA ASN A 38 -1.52 -1.28 14.94
C ASN A 38 -2.28 -0.02 15.31
N LEU A 39 -2.49 0.84 14.31
CA LEU A 39 -3.27 2.07 14.49
C LEU A 39 -4.68 1.73 14.96
N ILE A 40 -5.24 2.55 15.86
CA ILE A 40 -6.64 2.38 16.23
C ILE A 40 -7.52 2.62 14.99
N PRO A 41 -8.66 1.94 14.84
CA PRO A 41 -9.47 2.00 13.61
C PRO A 41 -9.77 3.42 13.12
N ASN A 42 -10.04 4.36 14.02
CA ASN A 42 -10.30 5.76 13.64
C ASN A 42 -9.09 6.47 13.02
N GLN A 43 -7.87 6.11 13.40
CA GLN A 43 -6.65 6.66 12.82
C GLN A 43 -6.42 6.12 11.39
N VAL A 44 -6.76 4.85 11.14
CA VAL A 44 -6.62 4.24 9.81
C VAL A 44 -7.42 4.98 8.74
N VAL A 45 -8.61 5.48 9.10
CA VAL A 45 -9.51 6.16 8.17
C VAL A 45 -9.49 7.68 8.27
N GLN A 46 -8.57 8.25 9.06
CA GLN A 46 -8.53 9.70 9.30
C GLN A 46 -8.31 10.48 8.00
N ASP A 47 -7.37 10.07 7.15
CA ASP A 47 -7.05 10.74 5.90
C ASP A 47 -8.21 10.64 4.89
N ALA A 48 -8.87 9.49 4.84
CA ALA A 48 -10.09 9.33 4.06
C ALA A 48 -11.17 10.30 4.56
N ASN A 49 -11.43 10.32 5.87
CA ASN A 49 -12.43 11.20 6.47
C ASN A 49 -12.16 12.70 6.24
N ALA A 50 -10.89 13.13 6.14
CA ALA A 50 -10.54 14.50 5.80
C ALA A 50 -11.05 14.92 4.40
N ILE A 51 -11.17 13.98 3.46
CA ILE A 51 -11.78 14.20 2.15
C ILE A 51 -13.30 14.04 2.24
N LEU A 52 -13.78 12.91 2.75
CA LEU A 52 -15.20 12.56 2.79
C LEU A 52 -16.05 13.63 3.50
N SER A 53 -15.54 14.23 4.59
CA SER A 53 -16.30 15.21 5.37
C SER A 53 -16.65 16.48 4.59
N LYS A 54 -15.85 16.86 3.59
CA LYS A 54 -16.13 18.01 2.71
C LYS A 54 -17.42 17.81 1.90
N TYR A 55 -17.78 16.56 1.67
CA TYR A 55 -18.93 16.14 0.87
C TYR A 55 -20.08 15.57 1.72
N GLY A 56 -20.00 15.71 3.06
CA GLY A 56 -21.05 15.25 3.97
C GLY A 56 -21.04 13.74 4.26
N TYR A 57 -19.95 13.04 3.91
CA TYR A 57 -19.76 11.63 4.20
C TYR A 57 -18.77 11.42 5.35
N SER A 58 -18.82 10.25 5.98
CA SER A 58 -17.76 9.78 6.89
C SER A 58 -17.73 8.27 6.95
N ILE A 59 -16.59 7.69 7.28
CA ILE A 59 -16.43 6.28 7.61
C ILE A 59 -16.10 6.17 9.10
N LYS A 60 -16.84 5.31 9.82
CA LYS A 60 -16.75 5.20 11.28
C LYS A 60 -16.58 3.75 11.69
N HIS A 61 -15.68 3.49 12.63
CA HIS A 61 -15.47 2.14 13.14
C HIS A 61 -16.73 1.60 13.81
N ASP A 62 -17.06 0.35 13.51
CA ASP A 62 -18.09 -0.38 14.25
C ASP A 62 -17.47 -0.95 15.54
N ALA A 63 -17.75 -0.29 16.66
CA ALA A 63 -17.24 -0.69 17.96
C ALA A 63 -17.77 -2.06 18.45
N MET A 64 -18.82 -2.60 17.83
CA MET A 64 -19.34 -3.93 18.16
C MET A 64 -18.53 -5.06 17.51
N LEU A 65 -17.64 -4.75 16.55
CA LEU A 65 -16.81 -5.72 15.85
C LEU A 65 -15.34 -5.57 16.28
N SER A 66 -14.67 -6.69 16.53
CA SER A 66 -13.25 -6.73 16.95
C SER A 66 -12.26 -6.42 15.83
N SER A 67 -12.75 -6.07 14.65
CA SER A 67 -11.99 -5.89 13.41
C SER A 67 -12.01 -4.44 12.92
N TYR A 68 -11.15 -4.14 11.95
CA TYR A 68 -11.16 -2.91 11.14
C TYR A 68 -12.38 -2.89 10.19
N THR A 69 -13.57 -2.97 10.78
CA THR A 69 -14.85 -2.95 10.07
C THR A 69 -15.55 -1.64 10.37
N TYR A 70 -16.18 -1.06 9.36
CA TYR A 70 -16.69 0.30 9.42
C TYR A 70 -18.11 0.40 8.88
N HIS A 71 -18.78 1.49 9.26
CA HIS A 71 -19.97 2.00 8.63
C HIS A 71 -19.60 3.16 7.70
N LEU A 72 -20.17 3.19 6.50
CA LEU A 72 -20.19 4.38 5.67
C LEU A 72 -21.43 5.22 5.99
N MET A 73 -21.22 6.49 6.29
CA MET A 73 -22.25 7.42 6.75
C MET A 73 -22.44 8.55 5.74
N GLN A 74 -23.68 9.04 5.60
CA GLN A 74 -24.01 10.35 5.05
C GLN A 74 -24.76 11.15 6.11
N GLY A 75 -24.10 12.17 6.67
CA GLY A 75 -24.55 12.81 7.91
C GLY A 75 -24.70 11.80 9.05
N TYR A 76 -25.94 11.52 9.44
CA TYR A 76 -26.28 10.57 10.51
C TYR A 76 -26.86 9.23 10.00
N THR A 77 -26.99 9.07 8.68
CA THR A 77 -27.56 7.87 8.07
C THR A 77 -26.44 6.91 7.69
N ILE A 78 -26.58 5.63 8.07
CA ILE A 78 -25.71 4.55 7.59
C ILE A 78 -26.14 4.23 6.14
N LEU A 79 -25.20 4.35 5.21
CA LEU A 79 -25.38 3.97 3.79
C LEU A 79 -24.94 2.53 3.53
N LEU A 80 -23.80 2.13 4.11
CA LEU A 80 -23.27 0.77 4.06
C LEU A 80 -22.75 0.38 5.44
N ASP A 81 -22.85 -0.90 5.73
CA ASP A 81 -22.38 -1.53 6.96
C ASP A 81 -21.48 -2.72 6.63
N GLY A 82 -20.61 -3.12 7.56
CA GLY A 82 -19.74 -4.26 7.38
C GLY A 82 -18.73 -4.07 6.25
N ILE A 83 -18.12 -2.88 6.15
CA ILE A 83 -17.18 -2.54 5.07
C ILE A 83 -15.75 -2.30 5.56
N TYR A 84 -14.81 -2.39 4.65
CA TYR A 84 -13.39 -2.03 4.83
C TYR A 84 -12.93 -1.14 3.66
N PRO A 85 -12.08 -0.12 3.94
CA PRO A 85 -11.44 0.69 2.90
C PRO A 85 -10.58 -0.17 1.96
N VAL A 86 -10.61 0.17 0.67
CA VAL A 86 -9.68 -0.34 -0.33
C VAL A 86 -8.94 0.86 -0.91
N GLY A 87 -7.66 0.99 -0.56
CA GLY A 87 -6.84 2.14 -0.93
C GLY A 87 -7.26 3.45 -0.25
N SER A 88 -6.73 4.56 -0.78
CA SER A 88 -6.94 5.91 -0.24
C SER A 88 -8.08 6.63 -0.95
N ALA A 89 -8.79 7.52 -0.22
CA ALA A 89 -9.71 8.45 -0.85
C ALA A 89 -8.93 9.47 -1.70
N THR A 90 -9.46 9.84 -2.87
CA THR A 90 -8.86 10.86 -3.73
C THR A 90 -9.89 11.91 -4.13
N GLU A 91 -9.46 13.17 -4.18
CA GLU A 91 -10.26 14.30 -4.62
C GLU A 91 -9.83 14.70 -6.05
N ASN A 92 -10.79 15.14 -6.86
CA ASN A 92 -10.53 15.65 -8.21
C ASN A 92 -9.90 17.05 -8.17
N ALA A 93 -9.31 17.50 -9.29
CA ALA A 93 -8.60 18.78 -9.36
C ALA A 93 -9.52 19.98 -9.12
N SER A 94 -10.75 19.92 -9.59
CA SER A 94 -11.80 20.92 -9.38
C SER A 94 -12.36 20.95 -7.97
N GLN A 95 -11.99 19.97 -7.11
CA GLN A 95 -12.46 19.81 -5.73
C GLN A 95 -13.99 19.77 -5.59
N ASP A 96 -14.68 19.34 -6.63
CA ASP A 96 -16.13 19.20 -6.63
C ASP A 96 -16.56 17.73 -6.61
N ASN A 97 -15.63 16.77 -6.64
CA ASN A 97 -15.89 15.33 -6.53
C ASN A 97 -14.72 14.57 -5.86
N PHE A 98 -15.01 13.35 -5.41
CA PHE A 98 -14.04 12.46 -4.80
C PHE A 98 -14.34 10.99 -5.14
N ALA A 99 -13.37 10.12 -4.93
CA ALA A 99 -13.48 8.68 -5.12
C ALA A 99 -12.94 7.98 -3.88
N PHE A 100 -13.73 7.07 -3.33
CA PHE A 100 -13.33 6.22 -2.22
C PHE A 100 -13.92 4.82 -2.42
N LEU A 101 -13.05 3.82 -2.53
CA LEU A 101 -13.46 2.44 -2.71
C LEU A 101 -13.53 1.74 -1.36
N VAL A 102 -14.62 1.04 -1.13
CA VAL A 102 -14.80 0.16 0.02
C VAL A 102 -15.24 -1.21 -0.46
N GLN A 103 -14.96 -2.25 0.31
CA GLN A 103 -15.46 -3.58 0.05
C GLN A 103 -16.22 -4.08 1.27
N SER A 104 -17.33 -4.75 1.02
CA SER A 104 -18.17 -5.36 2.06
C SER A 104 -17.63 -6.71 2.49
N ASN A 105 -18.09 -7.19 3.65
CA ASN A 105 -17.78 -8.53 4.16
C ASN A 105 -18.14 -9.66 3.16
N ASP A 106 -19.14 -9.43 2.30
CA ASP A 106 -19.56 -10.37 1.26
C ASP A 106 -18.70 -10.28 -0.02
N GLY A 107 -17.66 -9.45 -0.02
CA GLY A 107 -16.72 -9.28 -1.13
C GLY A 107 -17.18 -8.33 -2.24
N ILE A 108 -18.34 -7.68 -2.08
CA ILE A 108 -18.85 -6.69 -3.05
C ILE A 108 -18.11 -5.36 -2.84
N SER A 109 -17.53 -4.84 -3.92
CA SER A 109 -16.87 -3.53 -3.95
C SER A 109 -17.87 -2.42 -4.26
N TYR A 110 -17.75 -1.30 -3.55
CA TYR A 110 -18.57 -0.11 -3.73
C TYR A 110 -17.71 1.13 -3.88
N LEU A 111 -17.94 1.89 -4.95
CA LEU A 111 -17.33 3.19 -5.16
C LEU A 111 -18.26 4.27 -4.60
N LEU A 112 -17.74 5.03 -3.65
CA LEU A 112 -18.36 6.25 -3.16
C LEU A 112 -17.81 7.47 -3.91
N GLN A 113 -18.71 8.29 -4.41
CA GLN A 113 -18.44 9.61 -4.98
C GLN A 113 -19.43 10.64 -4.41
N LYS A 114 -19.34 11.91 -4.83
CA LYS A 114 -20.24 12.98 -4.33
C LYS A 114 -21.73 12.63 -4.47
N ASP A 115 -22.09 12.01 -5.60
CA ASP A 115 -23.47 11.69 -5.97
C ASP A 115 -24.00 10.42 -5.27
N GLY A 116 -23.18 9.78 -4.44
CA GLY A 116 -23.56 8.63 -3.63
C GLY A 116 -22.70 7.39 -3.91
N VAL A 117 -23.25 6.24 -3.52
CA VAL A 117 -22.57 4.95 -3.53
C VAL A 117 -23.09 4.10 -4.68
N LYS A 118 -22.18 3.46 -5.41
CA LYS A 118 -22.52 2.52 -6.49
C LYS A 118 -21.68 1.26 -6.37
N GLU A 119 -22.24 0.13 -6.75
CA GLU A 119 -21.45 -1.10 -6.91
C GLU A 119 -20.35 -0.87 -7.97
N TRP A 120 -19.15 -1.35 -7.68
CA TRP A 120 -17.96 -1.12 -8.50
C TRP A 120 -17.38 -2.45 -8.99
N GLN A 121 -17.48 -2.68 -10.30
CA GLN A 121 -16.97 -3.87 -10.96
C GLN A 121 -16.31 -3.48 -12.29
N PRO A 122 -15.03 -3.06 -12.30
CA PRO A 122 -14.36 -2.59 -13.52
C PRO A 122 -13.95 -3.72 -14.49
N GLY A 123 -14.39 -4.97 -14.24
CA GLY A 123 -14.15 -6.11 -15.12
C GLY A 123 -12.95 -7.00 -14.77
N SER A 124 -12.29 -6.78 -13.63
CA SER A 124 -11.23 -7.65 -13.08
C SER A 124 -11.72 -8.45 -11.87
N SER A 125 -11.12 -9.62 -11.61
CA SER A 125 -11.37 -10.41 -10.40
C SER A 125 -10.82 -9.74 -9.12
N VAL A 126 -9.92 -8.78 -9.28
CA VAL A 126 -9.32 -7.98 -8.19
C VAL A 126 -9.75 -6.53 -8.39
N SER A 127 -10.34 -5.91 -7.36
CA SER A 127 -10.71 -4.50 -7.37
C SER A 127 -9.55 -3.65 -6.85
N PHE A 128 -9.08 -2.71 -7.67
CA PHE A 128 -8.17 -1.65 -7.24
C PHE A 128 -8.95 -0.36 -7.03
N ALA A 129 -8.52 0.43 -6.06
CA ALA A 129 -9.09 1.75 -5.82
C ALA A 129 -8.91 2.63 -7.08
N PRO A 130 -9.99 3.13 -7.70
CA PRO A 130 -9.85 4.15 -8.72
C PRO A 130 -9.34 5.44 -8.06
N ILE A 131 -8.61 6.24 -8.82
CA ILE A 131 -8.08 7.53 -8.35
C ILE A 131 -8.46 8.65 -9.31
N TYR A 132 -8.56 9.87 -8.81
CA TYR A 132 -8.66 11.05 -9.66
C TYR A 132 -7.30 11.54 -10.16
N PHE A 133 -7.11 11.54 -11.48
CA PHE A 133 -6.00 12.19 -12.18
C PHE A 133 -6.52 13.43 -12.91
N GLY A 134 -6.16 14.62 -12.44
CA GLY A 134 -6.89 15.82 -12.80
C GLY A 134 -8.35 15.73 -12.34
N ASP A 135 -9.28 15.91 -13.28
CA ASP A 135 -10.72 15.73 -13.06
C ASP A 135 -11.27 14.39 -13.55
N GLU A 136 -10.42 13.53 -14.10
CA GLU A 136 -10.83 12.25 -14.67
C GLU A 136 -10.57 11.11 -13.67
N LEU A 137 -11.56 10.25 -13.49
CA LEU A 137 -11.41 9.04 -12.69
C LEU A 137 -10.69 7.97 -13.52
N ILE A 138 -9.62 7.41 -12.98
CA ILE A 138 -8.80 6.40 -13.64
C ILE A 138 -8.60 5.17 -12.77
N TYR A 139 -8.46 4.00 -13.38
CA TYR A 139 -8.30 2.73 -12.68
C TYR A 139 -7.57 1.69 -13.52
N PRO A 140 -6.85 0.76 -12.88
CA PRO A 140 -6.21 -0.32 -13.59
C PRO A 140 -7.20 -1.43 -13.93
N VAL A 141 -6.99 -2.05 -15.09
CA VAL A 141 -7.64 -3.29 -15.52
C VAL A 141 -6.57 -4.27 -15.95
N ILE A 142 -6.72 -5.51 -15.51
CA ILE A 142 -5.83 -6.62 -15.85
C ILE A 142 -6.53 -7.54 -16.84
N SER A 143 -5.90 -7.77 -17.99
CA SER A 143 -6.31 -8.78 -18.96
C SER A 143 -5.08 -9.54 -19.48
N SER A 144 -4.76 -9.44 -20.77
CA SER A 144 -3.45 -9.88 -21.32
C SER A 144 -2.33 -8.89 -21.05
N THR A 145 -2.69 -7.69 -20.57
CA THR A 145 -1.80 -6.59 -20.20
C THR A 145 -2.39 -5.86 -19.00
N ILE A 146 -1.57 -5.05 -18.34
CA ILE A 146 -2.06 -4.03 -17.40
C ILE A 146 -2.41 -2.79 -18.21
N GLN A 147 -3.64 -2.28 -18.05
CA GLN A 147 -4.10 -1.04 -18.66
C GLN A 147 -4.58 -0.10 -17.58
N ILE A 148 -4.24 1.19 -17.70
CA ILE A 148 -4.91 2.24 -16.94
C ILE A 148 -5.99 2.82 -17.83
N LEU A 149 -7.24 2.63 -17.43
CA LEU A 149 -8.42 3.12 -18.13
C LEU A 149 -8.94 4.37 -17.44
N SER A 150 -9.55 5.26 -18.22
CA SER A 150 -10.41 6.29 -17.67
C SER A 150 -11.85 5.83 -17.52
N GLU A 151 -12.66 6.57 -16.77
CA GLU A 151 -14.11 6.29 -16.63
C GLU A 151 -14.87 6.27 -17.97
N ASN A 152 -14.33 6.94 -18.99
CA ASN A 152 -14.89 6.95 -20.35
C ASN A 152 -14.41 5.75 -21.20
N GLY A 153 -13.59 4.85 -20.64
CA GLY A 153 -13.04 3.68 -21.32
C GLY A 153 -11.80 3.97 -22.17
N THR A 154 -11.24 5.17 -22.08
CA THR A 154 -10.00 5.52 -22.80
C THR A 154 -8.81 4.84 -22.13
N VAL A 155 -7.96 4.16 -22.92
CA VAL A 155 -6.69 3.62 -22.42
C VAL A 155 -5.68 4.76 -22.29
N ILE A 156 -5.32 5.12 -21.07
CA ILE A 156 -4.33 6.15 -20.75
C ILE A 156 -2.92 5.58 -20.81
N TYR A 157 -2.76 4.36 -20.32
CA TYR A 157 -1.48 3.67 -20.29
C TYR A 157 -1.66 2.17 -20.45
N LYS A 158 -0.64 1.50 -20.98
CA LYS A 158 -0.60 0.05 -21.17
C LYS A 158 0.81 -0.47 -20.96
N THR A 159 0.93 -1.53 -20.16
CA THR A 159 2.19 -2.26 -19.96
C THR A 159 1.97 -3.76 -19.93
N SER A 160 3.03 -4.54 -20.13
CA SER A 160 2.97 -6.00 -20.05
C SER A 160 2.70 -6.48 -18.63
N LEU A 161 2.15 -7.68 -18.51
CA LEU A 161 2.15 -8.40 -17.23
C LEU A 161 3.60 -8.69 -16.80
N PRO A 162 3.85 -8.82 -15.48
CA PRO A 162 5.07 -9.43 -14.97
C PRO A 162 5.31 -10.81 -15.56
N SER A 163 6.58 -11.24 -15.64
CA SER A 163 6.94 -12.55 -16.17
C SER A 163 6.48 -13.70 -15.27
N ASN A 164 6.42 -13.50 -13.96
CA ASN A 164 6.00 -14.48 -12.97
C ASN A 164 5.14 -13.80 -11.88
N PRO A 165 3.89 -13.40 -12.17
CA PRO A 165 3.06 -12.74 -11.16
C PRO A 165 2.78 -13.73 -10.03
N VAL A 166 3.30 -13.43 -8.85
CA VAL A 166 3.28 -14.37 -7.71
C VAL A 166 1.86 -14.47 -7.11
N MET A 167 1.02 -13.44 -7.28
CA MET A 167 -0.46 -13.54 -7.23
C MET A 167 -1.16 -12.41 -8.00
N ASN A 168 -0.77 -11.16 -7.72
CA ASN A 168 -1.39 -9.96 -8.29
C ASN A 168 -0.36 -9.22 -9.16
N PRO A 169 -0.61 -8.98 -10.46
CA PRO A 169 0.38 -8.32 -11.30
C PRO A 169 0.51 -6.81 -11.02
N ILE A 170 -0.32 -6.26 -10.13
CA ILE A 170 -0.24 -4.87 -9.65
C ILE A 170 -0.10 -4.91 -8.14
N GLU A 171 0.99 -4.34 -7.65
CA GLU A 171 1.32 -4.28 -6.23
C GLU A 171 0.75 -3.00 -5.60
N THR A 172 0.84 -1.89 -6.32
CA THR A 172 0.35 -0.59 -5.88
C THR A 172 -0.29 0.17 -7.04
N PHE A 173 -1.44 0.78 -6.81
CA PHE A 173 -1.98 1.82 -7.68
C PHE A 173 -2.55 2.95 -6.82
N GLU A 174 -1.90 4.11 -6.85
CA GLU A 174 -2.27 5.24 -5.98
C GLU A 174 -1.98 6.61 -6.61
N LYS A 175 -2.47 7.66 -5.96
CA LYS A 175 -2.18 9.06 -6.30
C LYS A 175 -1.12 9.61 -5.36
N TRP A 176 -0.06 10.19 -5.92
CA TRP A 176 0.94 10.91 -5.14
C TRP A 176 1.33 12.23 -5.82
N ASN A 177 1.17 13.33 -5.10
CA ASN A 177 1.57 14.68 -5.54
C ASN A 177 1.05 15.08 -6.95
N GLY A 178 -0.19 14.68 -7.28
CA GLY A 178 -0.81 14.97 -8.58
C GLY A 178 -0.48 13.96 -9.69
N HIS A 179 0.41 13.01 -9.42
CA HIS A 179 0.77 11.93 -10.33
C HIS A 179 0.00 10.66 -9.97
N TRP A 180 -0.22 9.79 -10.95
CA TRP A 180 -0.59 8.41 -10.67
C TRP A 180 0.65 7.54 -10.63
N ILE A 181 0.64 6.58 -9.69
CA ILE A 181 1.70 5.61 -9.50
C ILE A 181 1.12 4.23 -9.77
N LEU A 182 1.86 3.43 -10.52
CA LEU A 182 1.61 2.01 -10.72
C LEU A 182 2.89 1.26 -10.35
N GLU A 183 2.80 0.34 -9.41
CA GLU A 183 3.84 -0.63 -9.12
C GLU A 183 3.43 -2.01 -9.64
N LYS A 184 4.36 -2.66 -10.32
CA LYS A 184 4.33 -4.10 -10.65
C LYS A 184 5.71 -4.68 -10.35
N ASP A 185 5.87 -6.00 -10.40
CA ASP A 185 7.13 -6.69 -10.08
C ASP A 185 8.38 -5.93 -10.54
N GLY A 186 9.07 -5.38 -9.53
CA GLY A 186 10.34 -4.68 -9.63
C GLY A 186 10.34 -3.36 -10.40
N GLU A 187 9.18 -2.83 -10.79
CA GLU A 187 9.06 -1.59 -11.55
C GLU A 187 7.99 -0.66 -11.01
N VAL A 188 8.39 0.59 -10.76
CA VAL A 188 7.47 1.69 -10.48
C VAL A 188 7.33 2.58 -11.70
N ILE A 189 6.08 2.85 -12.08
CA ILE A 189 5.69 3.71 -13.19
C ILE A 189 4.97 4.93 -12.63
N MET A 190 5.44 6.12 -12.99
CA MET A 190 4.82 7.40 -12.66
C MET A 190 4.40 8.08 -13.96
N ASP A 191 3.11 8.37 -14.11
CA ASP A 191 2.55 9.01 -15.31
C ASP A 191 2.98 8.35 -16.63
N GLY A 192 3.09 7.02 -16.63
CA GLY A 192 3.45 6.21 -17.80
C GLY A 192 4.95 6.12 -18.08
N LYS A 193 5.79 6.68 -17.21
CA LYS A 193 7.25 6.60 -17.31
C LYS A 193 7.83 5.72 -16.21
N SER A 194 8.82 4.91 -16.57
CA SER A 194 9.52 4.01 -15.65
C SER A 194 10.44 4.83 -14.73
N LEU A 195 10.10 4.91 -13.45
CA LEU A 195 10.91 5.59 -12.44
C LEU A 195 12.28 4.90 -12.29
N ASN A 196 12.31 3.57 -12.42
CA ASN A 196 13.54 2.78 -12.48
C ASN A 196 14.52 3.33 -13.52
N SER A 197 14.03 3.53 -14.76
CA SER A 197 14.86 4.01 -15.87
C SER A 197 15.31 5.45 -15.65
N GLU A 198 14.45 6.32 -15.12
CA GLU A 198 14.81 7.71 -14.82
C GLU A 198 15.90 7.83 -13.75
N LEU A 199 15.90 6.92 -12.78
CA LEU A 199 16.87 6.90 -11.68
C LEU A 199 18.08 5.98 -11.94
N GLY A 200 18.10 5.24 -13.05
CA GLY A 200 19.16 4.28 -13.36
C GLY A 200 19.20 3.08 -12.41
N LEU A 201 18.03 2.65 -11.92
CA LEU A 201 17.87 1.56 -10.96
C LEU A 201 17.43 0.27 -11.65
N ASN A 202 17.92 -0.87 -11.15
CA ASN A 202 17.53 -2.17 -11.68
C ASN A 202 16.13 -2.56 -11.22
N GLU A 203 15.82 -2.27 -9.96
CA GLU A 203 14.56 -2.65 -9.33
C GLU A 203 14.10 -1.56 -8.35
N ILE A 204 12.79 -1.34 -8.31
CA ILE A 204 12.09 -0.56 -7.29
C ILE A 204 10.87 -1.37 -6.85
N PHE A 205 10.64 -1.49 -5.55
CA PHE A 205 9.47 -2.18 -5.01
C PHE A 205 9.00 -1.61 -3.67
N HIS A 206 7.80 -2.02 -3.28
CA HIS A 206 7.11 -1.58 -2.06
C HIS A 206 6.96 -0.07 -2.00
N TRP A 207 6.47 0.52 -3.09
CA TRP A 207 6.14 1.93 -3.13
C TRP A 207 5.03 2.22 -2.12
N GLN A 208 5.27 3.20 -1.27
CA GLN A 208 4.27 3.70 -0.33
C GLN A 208 4.50 5.17 -0.01
N VAL A 209 3.48 5.81 0.57
CA VAL A 209 3.56 7.18 1.06
C VAL A 209 3.52 7.21 2.59
N ILE A 210 4.64 7.55 3.21
CA ILE A 210 4.76 7.75 4.66
C ILE A 210 4.76 9.25 4.95
N GLN A 211 3.74 9.72 5.68
CA GLN A 211 3.57 11.14 6.01
C GLN A 211 3.69 12.08 4.78
N GLY A 212 3.07 11.69 3.66
CA GLY A 212 3.10 12.45 2.40
C GLY A 212 4.42 12.34 1.61
N LYS A 213 5.39 11.55 2.08
CA LYS A 213 6.69 11.37 1.41
C LYS A 213 6.83 9.95 0.86
N PRO A 214 7.41 9.78 -0.34
CA PRO A 214 7.59 8.48 -0.93
C PRO A 214 8.62 7.67 -0.15
N PHE A 215 8.33 6.38 -0.01
CA PHE A 215 9.21 5.35 0.50
C PHE A 215 9.19 4.19 -0.49
N PHE A 216 10.37 3.62 -0.77
CA PHE A 216 10.50 2.39 -1.55
C PHE A 216 11.85 1.74 -1.30
N PHE A 217 11.94 0.45 -1.60
CA PHE A 217 13.21 -0.26 -1.69
C PHE A 217 13.73 -0.25 -3.12
N PHE A 218 15.04 -0.33 -3.29
CA PHE A 218 15.64 -0.40 -4.63
C PHE A 218 16.97 -1.13 -4.63
N ARG A 219 17.41 -1.58 -5.80
CA ARG A 219 18.80 -1.97 -6.08
C ARG A 219 19.28 -1.36 -7.40
N GLU A 220 20.55 -0.99 -7.44
CA GLU A 220 21.19 -0.36 -8.61
C GLU A 220 21.59 -1.39 -9.67
N SER A 221 21.93 -2.62 -9.24
CA SER A 221 22.34 -3.72 -10.11
C SER A 221 21.65 -5.02 -9.68
N LYS A 222 21.55 -5.97 -10.61
CA LYS A 222 20.81 -7.23 -10.39
C LYS A 222 21.37 -8.06 -9.22
N ASP A 223 22.69 -8.12 -9.09
CA ASP A 223 23.37 -8.89 -8.03
C ASP A 223 23.89 -7.96 -6.92
N GLY A 224 23.41 -6.71 -6.90
CA GLY A 224 23.75 -5.72 -5.89
C GLY A 224 22.82 -5.79 -4.68
N PRO A 225 23.22 -5.14 -3.58
CA PRO A 225 22.40 -5.07 -2.38
C PRO A 225 21.17 -4.17 -2.59
N TYR A 226 20.21 -4.34 -1.68
CA TYR A 226 19.03 -3.51 -1.56
C TYR A 226 19.26 -2.32 -0.62
N PHE A 227 18.66 -1.20 -0.98
CA PHE A 227 18.68 0.06 -0.24
C PHE A 227 17.26 0.58 0.00
N ILE A 228 17.15 1.54 0.92
CA ILE A 228 15.91 2.25 1.21
C ILE A 228 16.01 3.67 0.67
N GLN A 229 14.99 4.10 -0.08
CA GLN A 229 14.75 5.50 -0.40
C GLN A 229 13.62 6.03 0.47
N PHE A 230 13.81 7.18 1.12
CA PHE A 230 12.75 7.91 1.79
C PHE A 230 12.84 9.41 1.51
N ALA A 231 11.72 10.03 1.11
CA ALA A 231 11.63 11.47 0.88
C ALA A 231 12.69 12.02 -0.10
N GLY A 232 13.07 11.23 -1.10
CA GLY A 232 14.10 11.61 -2.08
C GLY A 232 15.55 11.41 -1.60
N GLN A 233 15.76 10.77 -0.44
CA GLN A 233 17.08 10.46 0.09
C GLN A 233 17.28 8.96 0.27
N ARG A 234 18.47 8.48 -0.11
CA ARG A 234 18.94 7.13 0.20
C ARG A 234 19.31 7.08 1.69
N LEU A 235 18.81 6.07 2.40
CA LEU A 235 19.20 5.79 3.78
C LEU A 235 20.49 4.98 3.83
N GLU A 236 21.14 4.96 5.00
CA GLU A 236 22.45 4.32 5.19
C GLU A 236 22.40 2.80 5.18
N GLN A 237 21.24 2.20 5.45
CA GLN A 237 21.08 0.75 5.53
C GLN A 237 21.20 0.09 4.15
N GLU A 238 21.89 -1.04 4.13
CA GLU A 238 22.14 -1.90 2.99
C GLU A 238 21.81 -3.34 3.38
N TYR A 239 21.15 -4.08 2.50
CA TYR A 239 20.74 -5.46 2.73
C TYR A 239 21.14 -6.36 1.57
N ASP A 240 21.58 -7.57 1.88
CA ASP A 240 21.86 -8.61 0.88
C ASP A 240 20.57 -9.08 0.20
N GLU A 241 19.48 -9.17 0.98
CA GLU A 241 18.16 -9.60 0.54
C GLU A 241 17.09 -8.90 1.36
N ILE A 242 15.93 -8.63 0.77
CA ILE A 242 14.72 -8.22 1.47
C ILE A 242 13.64 -9.23 1.08
N ALA A 243 12.94 -9.84 2.02
CA ALA A 243 11.83 -10.74 1.66
C ALA A 243 10.75 -9.93 0.93
N HIS A 244 10.53 -10.20 -0.36
CA HIS A 244 9.54 -9.51 -1.20
C HIS A 244 9.01 -10.43 -2.31
N TYR A 245 7.83 -10.08 -2.85
CA TYR A 245 7.12 -10.84 -3.89
C TYR A 245 6.94 -12.33 -3.59
N GLN A 246 6.70 -12.70 -2.33
CA GLN A 246 6.37 -14.06 -1.92
C GLN A 246 4.85 -14.31 -1.98
N CYS A 247 4.41 -15.54 -2.27
CA CYS A 247 3.00 -15.95 -2.23
C CYS A 247 2.71 -16.91 -1.07
N CYS A 248 1.41 -17.18 -0.89
CA CYS A 248 0.91 -18.19 0.01
C CYS A 248 1.37 -17.88 1.44
N GLU A 249 1.97 -18.87 2.11
CA GLU A 249 2.47 -18.75 3.46
C GLU A 249 3.62 -17.73 3.59
N ALA A 250 4.57 -17.80 2.66
CA ALA A 250 5.73 -16.92 2.64
C ALA A 250 5.32 -15.45 2.40
N GLY A 251 4.19 -15.19 1.76
CA GLY A 251 3.65 -13.84 1.59
C GLY A 251 3.46 -13.05 2.90
N ALA A 252 3.40 -13.72 4.07
CA ALA A 252 3.40 -13.08 5.38
C ALA A 252 4.68 -12.28 5.71
N PHE A 253 5.78 -12.53 4.99
CA PHE A 253 7.08 -11.88 5.18
C PHE A 253 7.37 -10.75 4.19
N ASN A 254 6.51 -10.55 3.20
CA ASN A 254 6.59 -9.39 2.31
C ASN A 254 6.56 -8.10 3.14
N PRO A 255 7.19 -7.02 2.65
CA PRO A 255 7.19 -5.77 3.39
C PRO A 255 5.76 -5.27 3.54
N GLN A 256 5.47 -4.74 4.72
CA GLN A 256 4.19 -4.14 5.04
C GLN A 256 4.41 -2.77 5.64
N GLY A 257 3.40 -1.92 5.58
CA GLY A 257 3.51 -0.59 6.12
C GLY A 257 2.18 0.09 6.32
N ASN A 258 2.26 1.29 6.88
CA ASN A 258 1.19 2.24 7.01
C ASN A 258 1.75 3.66 6.89
N VAL A 259 0.91 4.67 7.12
CA VAL A 259 1.29 6.09 6.99
C VAL A 259 2.42 6.56 7.91
N PHE A 260 2.87 5.75 8.89
CA PHE A 260 3.95 6.08 9.81
C PHE A 260 5.20 5.21 9.65
N MET A 261 5.07 3.96 9.24
CA MET A 261 6.18 3.02 9.23
C MET A 261 6.03 1.89 8.23
N THR A 262 7.17 1.33 7.85
CA THR A 262 7.35 0.07 7.14
C THR A 262 8.00 -0.95 8.09
N TRP A 263 7.54 -2.21 8.05
CA TRP A 263 8.21 -3.34 8.68
C TRP A 263 8.43 -4.47 7.67
N PHE A 264 9.58 -5.11 7.76
CA PHE A 264 10.02 -6.10 6.79
C PHE A 264 11.09 -7.01 7.36
N PHE A 265 11.41 -8.07 6.62
CA PHE A 265 12.51 -8.97 6.92
C PHE A 265 13.60 -8.79 5.88
N ALA A 266 14.85 -8.67 6.33
CA ALA A 266 15.98 -8.46 5.45
C ALA A 266 17.23 -9.16 5.97
N SER A 267 18.06 -9.69 5.08
CA SER A 267 19.34 -10.27 5.46
C SER A 267 20.50 -9.29 5.27
N ARG A 268 21.45 -9.32 6.20
CA ARG A 268 22.74 -8.63 6.10
C ARG A 268 23.80 -9.47 6.79
N ASP A 269 24.96 -9.64 6.16
CA ASP A 269 26.11 -10.38 6.70
C ASP A 269 25.74 -11.82 7.10
N GLY A 270 24.92 -12.48 6.27
CA GLY A 270 24.52 -13.88 6.48
C GLY A 270 23.52 -14.10 7.63
N LYS A 271 22.83 -13.04 8.08
CA LYS A 271 21.79 -13.13 9.12
C LYS A 271 20.52 -12.42 8.69
N TRP A 272 19.37 -13.00 9.05
CA TRP A 272 18.07 -12.37 8.89
C TRP A 272 17.76 -11.45 10.08
N ASN A 273 17.20 -10.30 9.75
CA ASN A 273 16.76 -9.26 10.66
C ASN A 273 15.28 -8.99 10.45
N TYR A 274 14.57 -8.65 11.52
CA TYR A 274 13.33 -7.91 11.43
C TYR A 274 13.66 -6.42 11.51
N VAL A 275 13.11 -5.64 10.59
CA VAL A 275 13.46 -4.23 10.44
C VAL A 275 12.20 -3.38 10.53
N GLU A 276 12.28 -2.29 11.28
CA GLU A 276 11.23 -1.28 11.39
C GLU A 276 11.79 0.09 11.01
N ALA A 277 11.28 0.66 9.91
CA ALA A 277 11.65 1.97 9.38
C ALA A 277 10.45 2.91 9.47
N GLY A 278 10.55 4.02 10.21
CA GLY A 278 9.38 4.87 10.38
C GLY A 278 9.63 6.26 10.98
N LEU A 279 8.54 7.00 11.05
CA LEU A 279 8.40 8.28 11.74
C LEU A 279 7.47 8.08 12.92
N TYR A 280 7.94 8.43 14.11
CA TYR A 280 7.27 8.08 15.37
C TYR A 280 6.80 9.33 16.12
N PRO A 281 5.83 10.10 15.58
CA PRO A 281 5.28 11.24 16.28
C PRO A 281 4.49 10.78 17.51
N ASN A 282 4.22 11.71 18.42
CA ASN A 282 3.22 11.48 19.45
C ASN A 282 1.86 11.35 18.78
N LEU A 283 1.24 10.17 18.89
CA LEU A 283 -0.13 9.94 18.45
C LEU A 283 -1.06 10.53 19.51
N THR A 284 -2.01 11.36 19.10
CA THR A 284 -3.13 11.75 19.97
C THR A 284 -4.10 10.59 20.05
N GLU A 285 -4.57 10.29 21.27
CA GLU A 285 -5.63 9.31 21.53
C GLU A 285 -6.95 9.67 20.84
#